data_AF-Q7WYP7-F1
#
_entry.id   AF-Q7WYP7-F1
#
_cell.length_a   1.000
_cell.length_b   1.000
_cell.length_c   1.000
_cell.angle_alpha   90.00
_cell.angle_beta   90.00
_cell.angle_gamma   90.00
#
_symmetry.space_group_name_H-M   'P 1'
#
loop_
_entity.id
_entity.type
_entity.pdbx_description
1 polymer ?
#
loop_
_entity_poly.entity_id
_entity_poly.type
_entity_poly.pdbx_seq_one_letter_code
_entity_poly.pdbx_strand_id
1 'polypeptide(L)' 'NIVRMNSNEMIISHIKAGLGSSLISKSFLSDDIPYQELGSNYHREFLGVSFDEEKDPVIQKLINKIKKETEIR' A
#
# COMPACT_ATOMS: atom_id res chain seq x y z
N ASN A 1 22.38 -3.35 5.59
CA ASN A 1 22.43 -3.57 4.12
C ASN A 1 20.99 -3.63 3.63
N ILE A 2 20.57 -2.74 2.72
CA ILE A 2 19.18 -2.70 2.24
C ILE A 2 19.09 -3.54 0.97
N VAL A 3 18.31 -4.62 1.01
CA VAL A 3 18.00 -5.42 -0.18
C VAL A 3 16.75 -4.81 -0.82
N ARG A 4 16.85 -4.41 -2.08
CA ARG A 4 15.72 -3.88 -2.84
C ARG A 4 15.05 -5.01 -3.61
N MET A 5 13.73 -5.09 -3.50
CA MET A 5 12.90 -6.06 -4.20
C MET A 5 11.67 -5.36 -4.77
N ASN A 6 11.23 -5.77 -5.96
CA ASN A 6 10.16 -5.09 -6.70
C ASN A 6 8.80 -5.82 -6.63
N SER A 7 8.62 -6.74 -5.69
CA SER A 7 7.39 -7.52 -5.50
C SER A 7 7.15 -7.80 -4.03
N ASN A 8 5.90 -7.61 -3.58
CA ASN A 8 5.50 -7.91 -2.22
C ASN A 8 5.57 -9.42 -1.94
N GLU A 9 5.27 -10.26 -2.94
CA GLU A 9 5.35 -11.71 -2.84
C GLU A 9 6.78 -12.18 -2.54
N MET A 10 7.77 -11.60 -3.21
CA MET A 10 9.18 -11.91 -2.94
C MET A 10 9.61 -11.47 -1.54
N ILE A 11 9.18 -10.27 -1.10
CA ILE A 11 9.44 -9.74 0.24
C ILE A 11 8.85 -10.68 1.31
N ILE A 12 7.57 -11.07 1.16
CA ILE A 12 6.90 -11.99 2.07
C ILE A 12 7.59 -13.35 2.12
N SER A 13 8.00 -13.89 0.96
CA SER A 13 8.70 -15.18 0.90
C SER A 13 10.03 -15.16 1.65
N HIS A 14 10.79 -14.05 1.60
CA HIS A 14 12.02 -13.87 2.36
C HIS A 14 11.75 -13.80 3.87
N ILE A 15 10.75 -13.03 4.28
CA ILE A 15 10.34 -12.93 5.69
C ILE A 15 9.95 -14.31 6.22
N LYS A 16 9.15 -15.09 5.47
CA LYS A 16 8.74 -16.45 5.84
C LYS A 16 9.92 -17.43 5.92
N ALA A 17 10.96 -17.22 5.12
CA ALA A 17 12.20 -17.99 5.19
C ALA A 17 13.13 -17.54 6.34
N GLY A 18 12.73 -16.58 7.17
CA GLY A 18 13.55 -16.03 8.26
C GLY A 18 14.61 -15.03 7.79
N LEU A 19 14.51 -14.52 6.56
CA LEU A 19 15.49 -13.65 5.94
C LEU A 19 15.10 -12.17 6.12
N GLY A 20 15.46 -11.63 7.28
CA GLY A 20 15.35 -10.20 7.57
C GLY A 20 13.94 -9.73 7.90
N SER A 21 13.70 -8.43 7.71
CA SER A 21 12.46 -7.73 8.07
C SER A 21 12.14 -6.65 7.05
N SER A 22 10.86 -6.33 6.86
CA SER A 22 10.42 -5.27 5.92
C SER A 22 9.29 -4.43 6.52
N LEU A 23 9.15 -3.20 6.01
CA LEU A 23 7.96 -2.37 6.24
C LEU A 23 6.95 -2.65 5.13
N ILE A 24 5.78 -3.16 5.49
CA ILE A 24 4.74 -3.56 4.54
C ILE A 24 3.35 -3.19 5.05
N SER A 25 2.40 -3.00 4.14
CA SER A 25 1.00 -2.82 4.52
C SER A 25 0.48 -4.10 5.19
N LYS A 26 -0.25 -3.93 6.30
CA LYS A 26 -0.90 -5.02 7.04
C LYS A 26 -1.77 -5.91 6.16
N SER A 27 -2.33 -5.37 5.08
CA SER A 27 -3.14 -6.12 4.10
C SER A 27 -2.39 -7.26 3.39
N PHE A 28 -1.06 -7.29 3.42
CA PHE A 28 -0.25 -8.36 2.80
C PHE A 28 0.26 -9.39 3.82
N LEU A 29 -0.02 -9.20 5.11
CA LEU A 29 0.41 -10.13 6.16
C LEU A 29 -0.67 -11.18 6.39
N SER A 30 -0.24 -12.43 6.59
CA SER A 30 -1.08 -13.50 7.14
C SER A 30 -0.87 -13.59 8.66
N ASP A 31 -1.85 -14.13 9.40
CA ASP A 31 -1.86 -14.13 10.89
C ASP A 31 -0.66 -14.84 11.53
N ASP A 32 0.07 -15.65 10.77
CA ASP A 32 1.27 -16.39 11.17
C ASP A 32 2.56 -15.56 11.17
N ILE A 33 2.57 -14.34 10.60
CA ILE A 33 3.76 -13.49 10.53
C ILE A 33 3.74 -12.49 11.70
N PRO A 34 4.71 -12.54 12.63
CA PRO A 34 4.83 -11.55 13.68
C PRO A 34 5.05 -10.15 13.09
N TYR A 35 4.30 -9.17 13.58
CA TYR A 35 4.43 -7.78 13.14
C TYR A 35 4.25 -6.80 14.30
N GLN A 36 4.73 -5.58 14.08
CA GLN A 36 4.52 -4.42 14.94
C GLN A 36 3.90 -3.31 14.09
N GLU A 37 2.93 -2.59 14.66
CA GLU A 37 2.37 -1.42 13.99
C GLU A 37 3.34 -0.24 14.11
N LEU A 38 3.45 0.54 13.02
CA LEU A 38 4.24 1.76 13.02
C LEU A 38 3.46 2.86 13.74
N GLY A 39 4.18 3.70 14.50
CA GLY A 39 3.57 4.83 15.20
C GLY A 39 3.06 5.92 14.25
N SER A 40 2.30 6.86 14.81
CA SER A 40 1.66 7.98 14.08
C SER A 40 2.62 8.89 13.30
N ASN A 41 3.93 8.80 13.51
CA ASN A 41 4.92 9.59 12.79
C ASN A 41 5.20 9.04 11.37
N TYR A 42 4.84 7.78 11.10
CA TYR A 42 5.00 7.19 9.78
C TYR A 42 3.80 7.52 8.88
N HIS A 43 4.06 8.27 7.82
CA HIS A 43 3.09 8.61 6.79
C HIS A 43 3.53 8.03 5.46
N ARG A 44 2.69 7.18 4.86
CA ARG A 44 2.91 6.62 3.54
C ARG A 44 2.09 7.40 2.51
N GLU A 45 2.75 7.92 1.49
CA GLU A 45 2.07 8.52 0.34
C GLU A 45 1.33 7.44 -0.46
N PHE A 46 0.04 7.69 -0.71
CA PHE A 46 -0.78 6.90 -1.63
C PHE A 46 -1.15 7.78 -2.81
N LEU A 47 -0.70 7.39 -3.99
CA LEU A 47 -0.95 8.14 -5.23
C LEU A 47 -2.05 7.45 -6.03
N GLY A 48 -3.02 8.24 -6.46
CA GLY A 48 -4.03 7.83 -7.44
C GLY A 48 -3.62 8.27 -8.84
N VAL A 49 -3.82 7.40 -9.83
CA VAL A 49 -3.66 7.74 -11.25
C VAL A 49 -5.01 7.65 -11.92
N SER A 50 -5.42 8.73 -12.57
CA SER A 50 -6.66 8.81 -13.34
C SER A 50 -6.39 9.42 -14.71
N PHE A 51 -7.22 9.10 -15.69
CA PHE A 51 -7.18 9.77 -16.99
C PHE A 51 -7.85 11.14 -16.87
N ASP A 52 -7.14 12.18 -17.29
CA ASP A 52 -7.62 13.57 -17.13
C ASP A 52 -8.84 13.85 -18.00
N GLU A 53 -8.91 13.25 -19.19
CA GLU A 53 -10.03 13.39 -20.13
C GLU A 53 -11.04 12.23 -20.01
N GLU A 54 -11.17 11.59 -18.85
CA GLU A 54 -12.18 10.54 -18.63
C GLU A 54 -13.59 11.07 -18.89
N LYS A 55 -14.39 10.35 -19.67
CA LYS A 55 -15.76 10.75 -20.07
C LYS A 55 -16.84 9.81 -19.54
N ASP A 56 -16.48 8.62 -19.08
CA ASP A 56 -17.43 7.68 -18.51
C ASP A 56 -17.97 8.25 -17.18
N PRO A 57 -19.30 8.50 -17.08
CA PRO A 57 -19.88 9.11 -15.87
C PRO A 57 -19.71 8.26 -14.61
N VAL A 58 -19.64 6.93 -14.74
CA VAL A 58 -19.42 6.01 -13.61
C VAL A 58 -18.01 6.14 -13.10
N ILE A 59 -17.02 6.19 -14.01
CA ILE A 59 -15.61 6.33 -13.65
C ILE A 59 -15.35 7.71 -13.05
N GLN A 60 -15.89 8.79 -13.63
CA GLN A 60 -15.80 10.14 -13.05
C GLN A 60 -16.38 10.19 -11.63
N LYS A 61 -17.54 9.57 -11.42
CA LYS A 61 -18.17 9.49 -10.09
C LYS A 61 -17.28 8.72 -9.10
N LEU A 62 -16.62 7.66 -9.54
CA LEU A 62 -15.67 6.91 -8.72
C LEU A 62 -14.43 7.75 -8.37
N ILE A 63 -13.82 8.41 -9.34
CA ILE A 63 -12.65 9.29 -9.12
C ILE A 63 -12.99 10.38 -8.11
N ASN A 64 -14.13 11.05 -8.27
CA ASN A 64 -14.57 12.11 -7.36
C ASN A 64 -14.85 11.57 -5.95
N LYS A 65 -15.42 10.37 -5.83
CA LYS A 65 -15.61 9.71 -4.54
C LYS A 65 -14.27 9.43 -3.86
N ILE A 66 -13.31 8.86 -4.60
CA ILE A 66 -11.98 8.57 -4.06
C ILE A 66 -11.30 9.86 -3.58
N LYS A 67 -11.28 10.92 -4.41
CA LYS A 67 -10.70 12.23 -4.05
C LYS A 67 -11.29 12.78 -2.76
N LYS A 68 -12.62 12.77 -2.62
CA LYS A 68 -13.30 13.26 -1.42
C LYS A 68 -12.91 12.48 -0.16
N GLU A 69 -12.79 11.16 -0.23
CA GLU A 69 -12.37 10.34 0.92
C GLU A 69 -10.88 10.54 1.27
N THR A 70 -10.05 10.96 0.30
CA THR A 70 -8.62 11.18 0.50
C THR A 70 -8.25 12.61 0.91
N GLU A 71 -9.03 13.62 0.52
CA GLU A 71 -8.83 15.04 0.88
C GLU A 71 -9.23 15.37 2.34
N ILE A 72 -9.99 14.47 2.98
CA ILE A 72 -10.44 14.62 4.39
C ILE A 72 -9.36 14.14 5.39
N ARG A 73 -8.15 13.77 4.92
CA ARG A 73 -7.05 13.30 5.78
C ARG A 73 -5.91 14.30 5.90
#